data_AF-A0A0L0GHH5-F1
#
_entry.id   AF-A0A0L0GHH5-F1
#
_cell.length_a   1.000
_cell.length_b   1.000
_cell.length_c   1.000
_cell.angle_alpha   90.00
_cell.angle_beta   90.00
_cell.angle_gamma   90.00
#
_symmetry.space_group_name_H-M   'P 1'
#
loop_
_entity.id
_entity.type
_entity.pdbx_description
1 polymer ?
#
loop_
_entity_poly.entity_id
_entity_poly.type
_entity_poly.pdbx_seq_one_letter_code
_entity_poly.pdbx_strand_id
1 'polypeptide(L)'
;MAFESMNNVKNMGFHRPFIRCTDNRAGGSTIYVSARTELRGKRVLIEIDRETNLVRLRAAAGSERGAQCLKQGVMSASKALVLACGTFRVYVEKREDGWWYGRLPKDMAFSKK
;
A
#
# COMPACT_ATOMS: atom_id res chain seq x y z
N MET A 1 38.18 4.24 5.73
CA MET A 1 36.85 3.58 5.67
C MET A 1 35.81 4.68 5.61
N ALA A 2 35.00 4.74 4.56
CA ALA A 2 33.94 5.75 4.44
C ALA A 2 32.65 5.19 5.05
N PHE A 3 32.13 5.85 6.09
CA PHE A 3 30.82 5.55 6.66
C PHE A 3 29.75 6.30 5.86
N GLU A 4 28.84 5.58 5.23
CA GLU A 4 27.66 6.18 4.60
C GLU A 4 26.59 6.43 5.65
N SER A 5 26.24 7.70 5.86
CA SER A 5 25.15 8.10 6.76
C SER A 5 23.83 8.13 6.02
N MET A 6 22.82 7.45 6.58
CA MET A 6 21.43 7.48 6.08
C MET A 6 20.82 8.90 6.06
N ASN A 7 21.44 9.86 6.75
CA ASN A 7 21.01 11.26 6.76
C ASN A 7 21.26 11.99 5.44
N ASN A 8 22.07 11.42 4.53
CA ASN A 8 22.41 12.05 3.25
C ASN A 8 21.60 11.51 2.06
N VAL A 9 20.61 10.65 2.32
CA VAL A 9 19.62 10.29 1.31
C VAL A 9 18.68 11.48 1.14
N LYS A 10 19.09 12.46 0.33
CA LYS A 10 18.14 13.40 -0.25
C LYS A 10 17.10 12.53 -0.95
N ASN A 11 15.88 12.48 -0.43
CA ASN A 11 14.72 11.85 -1.06
C ASN A 11 14.38 12.62 -2.36
N MET A 12 15.28 12.55 -3.34
CA MET A 12 15.13 13.10 -4.68
C MET A 12 14.56 11.99 -5.54
N GLY A 13 13.25 12.02 -5.79
CA GLY A 13 12.66 11.14 -6.78
C GLY A 13 11.20 10.81 -6.52
N PHE A 14 10.32 11.57 -7.17
CA PHE A 14 8.94 11.21 -7.49
C PHE A 14 7.97 11.08 -6.31
N HIS A 15 7.46 12.23 -5.90
CA HIS A 15 6.37 12.49 -4.97
C HIS A 15 4.97 11.98 -5.42
N ARG A 16 4.89 10.85 -6.10
CA ARG A 16 3.59 10.28 -6.50
C ARG A 16 2.98 9.51 -5.33
N PRO A 17 1.66 9.62 -5.09
CA PRO A 17 0.99 8.80 -4.08
C PRO A 17 1.23 7.31 -4.39
N PHE A 18 1.51 6.53 -3.36
CA PHE A 18 1.75 5.10 -3.49
C PHE A 18 1.29 4.33 -2.26
N ILE A 19 1.12 3.02 -2.46
CA ILE A 19 1.06 2.02 -1.40
C ILE A 19 2.21 1.02 -1.54
N ARG A 20 2.55 0.33 -0.46
CA ARG A 20 3.50 -0.79 -0.48
C ARG A 20 3.01 -1.85 0.48
N CYS A 21 2.82 -3.06 -0.02
CA CYS A 21 2.52 -4.21 0.81
C CYS A 21 3.85 -4.85 1.25
N THR A 22 3.95 -5.26 2.50
CA THR A 22 5.17 -5.89 3.04
C THR A 22 4.84 -6.80 4.20
N ASP A 23 5.57 -7.90 4.30
CA ASP A 23 5.63 -8.67 5.54
C ASP A 23 6.64 -8.01 6.47
N ASN A 24 6.33 -8.00 7.76
CA ASN A 24 7.26 -7.60 8.81
C ASN A 24 8.15 -8.79 9.21
N ARG A 25 9.22 -8.52 9.95
CA ARG A 25 10.18 -9.56 10.40
C ARG A 25 9.55 -10.64 11.30
N ALA A 26 8.40 -10.34 11.91
CA ALA A 26 7.63 -11.26 12.75
C ALA A 26 6.54 -12.03 11.96
N GLY A 27 6.52 -11.93 10.63
CA GLY A 27 5.56 -12.62 9.76
C GLY A 27 4.18 -11.96 9.67
N GLY A 28 4.01 -10.77 10.25
CA GLY A 28 2.80 -9.97 10.15
C GLY A 28 2.74 -9.22 8.82
N SER A 29 1.62 -9.32 8.12
CA SER A 29 1.39 -8.68 6.84
C SER A 29 0.87 -7.25 7.02
N THR A 30 1.51 -6.29 6.35
CA THR A 30 1.23 -4.85 6.51
C THR A 30 1.15 -4.13 5.18
N ILE A 31 0.43 -3.02 5.16
CA ILE A 31 0.40 -2.08 4.03
C ILE A 31 0.89 -0.73 4.54
N TYR A 32 1.85 -0.17 3.84
CA TYR A 32 2.26 1.21 3.96
C TYR A 32 1.53 2.07 2.93
N VAL A 33 1.02 3.20 3.38
CA VAL A 33 0.32 4.19 2.56
C VAL A 33 1.08 5.52 2.65
N SER A 34 1.42 6.08 1.50
CA SER A 34 2.09 7.39 1.41
C SER A 34 1.23 8.52 1.99
N ALA A 35 1.83 9.60 2.50
CA ALA A 35 1.09 10.71 3.10
C ALA A 35 0.15 11.42 2.11
N ARG A 36 0.52 11.41 0.82
CA ARG A 36 -0.18 12.12 -0.26
C ARG A 36 -1.51 11.47 -0.67
N THR A 37 -1.84 10.29 -0.15
CA THR A 37 -3.18 9.72 -0.35
C THR A 37 -4.22 10.33 0.59
N GLU A 38 -3.78 11.08 1.62
CA GLU A 38 -4.65 11.67 2.66
C GLU A 38 -5.43 10.61 3.47
N LEU A 39 -4.96 9.36 3.47
CA LEU A 39 -5.60 8.22 4.16
C LEU A 39 -4.97 7.91 5.52
N ARG A 40 -3.84 8.54 5.86
CA ARG A 40 -3.16 8.31 7.15
C ARG A 40 -4.02 8.76 8.32
N GLY A 41 -4.04 7.98 9.38
CA GLY A 41 -4.87 8.23 10.57
C GLY A 41 -6.35 7.89 10.40
N LYS A 42 -6.79 7.46 9.21
CA LYS A 42 -8.18 7.11 8.92
C LYS A 42 -8.36 5.59 8.90
N ARG A 43 -9.62 5.14 8.98
CA ARG A 43 -9.97 3.78 8.58
C ARG A 43 -9.99 3.72 7.06
N VAL A 44 -9.37 2.69 6.50
CA VAL A 44 -9.16 2.54 5.06
C VAL A 44 -9.80 1.24 4.60
N LEU A 45 -10.60 1.33 3.54
CA LEU A 45 -11.02 0.18 2.77
C LEU A 45 -9.98 -0.05 1.67
N ILE A 46 -9.59 -1.30 1.48
CA ILE A 46 -8.68 -1.72 0.42
C ILE A 46 -9.23 -2.97 -0.25
N GLU A 47 -9.19 -2.96 -1.57
CA GLU A 47 -9.69 -4.06 -2.40
C GLU A 47 -8.69 -4.35 -3.50
N ILE A 48 -8.55 -5.63 -3.84
CA ILE A 48 -7.72 -6.10 -4.94
C ILE A 48 -8.61 -6.89 -5.89
N ASP A 49 -8.73 -6.39 -7.11
CA ASP A 49 -9.27 -7.13 -8.24
C ASP A 49 -8.15 -7.98 -8.85
N ARG A 50 -8.30 -9.30 -8.73
CA ARG A 50 -7.33 -10.29 -9.22
C ARG A 50 -7.43 -10.53 -10.72
N GLU A 51 -8.58 -10.26 -11.33
CA GLU A 51 -8.77 -10.46 -12.77
C GLU A 51 -8.10 -9.31 -13.53
N THR A 52 -8.28 -8.08 -13.06
CA THR A 52 -7.73 -6.89 -13.71
C THR A 52 -6.40 -6.41 -13.13
N ASN A 53 -5.88 -7.10 -12.10
CA ASN A 53 -4.66 -6.76 -11.37
C ASN A 53 -4.67 -5.31 -10.90
N LEU A 54 -5.76 -4.91 -10.25
CA LEU A 54 -6.00 -3.54 -9.84
C LEU A 54 -6.27 -3.48 -8.34
N VAL A 55 -5.53 -2.61 -7.66
CA VAL A 55 -5.76 -2.31 -6.24
C VAL A 55 -6.48 -0.97 -6.14
N ARG A 56 -7.47 -0.90 -5.26
CA ARG A 56 -8.13 0.35 -4.92
C ARG A 56 -8.22 0.55 -3.42
N LEU A 57 -8.14 1.81 -2.98
CA LEU A 57 -8.31 2.16 -1.58
C LEU A 57 -8.98 3.52 -1.38
N ARG A 58 -9.77 3.64 -0.30
CA ARG A 58 -10.40 4.90 0.12
C ARG A 58 -10.56 4.97 1.62
N ALA A 59 -10.92 6.15 2.12
CA ALA A 59 -11.38 6.27 3.50
C ALA A 59 -12.72 5.53 3.66
N ALA A 60 -12.82 4.74 4.73
CA ALA A 60 -14.07 4.12 5.16
C ALA A 60 -15.04 5.21 5.64
N ALA A 61 -16.33 5.08 5.33
CA ALA A 61 -17.39 5.98 5.71
C ALA A 61 -18.32 5.32 6.74
N GLY A 62 -18.85 6.12 7.68
CA GLY A 62 -19.85 5.66 8.65
C GLY A 62 -19.41 4.40 9.42
N SER A 63 -20.18 3.32 9.26
CA SER A 63 -20.02 2.03 9.95
C SER A 63 -19.16 1.00 9.18
N GLU A 64 -18.55 1.39 8.07
CA GLU A 64 -17.74 0.48 7.26
C GLU A 64 -16.52 -0.05 8.02
N ARG A 65 -16.31 -1.38 7.97
CA ARG A 65 -15.20 -2.06 8.65
C ARG A 65 -13.92 -1.99 7.83
N GLY A 66 -13.28 -0.82 7.83
CA GLY A 66 -11.94 -0.62 7.28
C GLY A 66 -10.81 -0.99 8.25
N ALA A 67 -9.62 -1.20 7.70
CA ALA A 67 -8.38 -1.34 8.47
C ALA A 67 -7.93 0.02 9.01
N GLN A 68 -7.49 0.09 10.26
CA GLN A 68 -6.98 1.33 10.83
C GLN A 68 -5.60 1.65 10.25
N CYS A 69 -5.49 2.76 9.51
CA CYS A 69 -4.22 3.32 9.10
C CYS A 69 -3.68 4.23 10.20
N LEU A 70 -2.48 3.94 10.68
CA LEU A 70 -1.80 4.77 11.67
C LEU A 70 -1.36 6.10 11.04
N LYS A 71 -1.03 7.10 11.87
CA LYS A 71 -0.54 8.40 11.39
C LYS A 71 0.77 8.29 10.61
N GLN A 72 1.55 7.24 10.87
CA GLN A 72 2.78 6.89 10.15
C GLN A 72 2.51 6.28 8.76
N GLY A 73 1.25 5.93 8.46
CA GLY A 73 0.82 5.35 7.19
C GLY A 73 0.81 3.83 7.16
N VAL A 74 1.00 3.16 8.29
CA VAL A 74 1.01 1.68 8.36
C VAL A 74 -0.38 1.18 8.77
N MET A 75 -0.86 0.13 8.12
CA MET A 75 -2.03 -0.63 8.53
C MET A 75 -1.78 -2.13 8.43
N SER A 76 -2.41 -2.91 9.30
CA SER A 76 -2.39 -4.37 9.22
C SER A 76 -3.19 -4.86 8.02
N ALA A 77 -2.74 -5.94 7.40
CA ALA A 77 -3.39 -6.56 6.26
C ALA A 77 -3.41 -8.09 6.43
N SER A 78 -4.31 -8.76 5.72
CA SER A 78 -4.27 -10.21 5.64
C SER A 78 -3.09 -10.65 4.77
N LYS A 79 -2.53 -11.82 5.07
CA LYS A 79 -1.44 -12.41 4.29
C LYS A 79 -1.83 -12.62 2.81
N ALA A 80 -3.08 -13.02 2.56
CA ALA A 80 -3.60 -13.17 1.21
C ALA A 80 -3.60 -11.86 0.40
N LEU A 81 -3.85 -10.71 1.06
CA LEU A 81 -3.80 -9.41 0.41
C LEU A 81 -2.36 -9.04 0.06
N VAL A 82 -1.42 -9.20 1.00
CA VAL A 82 0.00 -8.89 0.74
C VAL A 82 0.57 -9.80 -0.36
N LEU A 83 0.21 -11.09 -0.38
CA LEU A 83 0.60 -11.99 -1.46
C LEU A 83 0.03 -11.57 -2.82
N ALA A 84 -1.23 -11.12 -2.88
CA ALA A 84 -1.84 -10.64 -4.12
C ALA A 84 -1.26 -9.30 -4.60
N CYS A 85 -0.92 -8.41 -3.66
CA CYS A 85 -0.32 -7.11 -3.94
C CYS A 85 1.18 -7.21 -4.32
N GLY A 86 1.87 -8.23 -3.81
CA GLY A 86 3.32 -8.37 -3.88
C GLY A 86 4.05 -7.40 -2.97
N THR A 87 5.37 -7.51 -2.85
CA THR A 87 6.18 -6.65 -1.96
C THR A 87 6.59 -5.30 -2.58
N PHE A 88 5.93 -4.92 -3.68
CA PHE A 88 6.28 -3.79 -4.52
C PHE A 88 5.64 -2.48 -4.07
N ARG A 89 6.24 -1.37 -4.52
CA ARG A 89 5.60 -0.06 -4.47
C ARG A 89 4.61 0.06 -5.63
N VAL A 90 3.35 0.30 -5.30
CA VAL A 90 2.27 0.50 -6.29
C VAL A 90 1.88 1.98 -6.23
N TYR A 91 2.14 2.70 -7.31
CA TYR A 91 1.70 4.08 -7.45
C TYR A 91 0.18 4.13 -7.66
N VAL A 92 -0.47 5.11 -7.04
CA VAL A 92 -1.92 5.24 -7.05
C VAL A 92 -2.36 6.64 -7.42
N GLU A 93 -3.51 6.74 -8.07
CA GLU A 93 -4.12 7.98 -8.52
C GLU A 93 -5.55 8.08 -8.01
N LYS A 94 -5.94 9.26 -7.51
CA LYS A 94 -7.30 9.52 -7.02
C LYS A 94 -8.20 9.75 -8.22
N ARG A 95 -9.31 9.03 -8.28
CA ARG A 95 -10.36 9.25 -9.28
C ARG A 95 -11.52 10.03 -8.66
N GLU A 96 -12.45 10.47 -9.52
CA GLU A 96 -13.61 11.29 -9.15
C GLU A 96 -14.56 10.59 -8.16
N ASP A 97 -14.57 9.25 -8.16
CA ASP A 97 -15.33 8.41 -7.23
C ASP A 97 -14.76 8.39 -5.79
N GLY A 98 -13.68 9.14 -5.54
CA GLY A 98 -13.02 9.22 -4.23
C GLY A 98 -12.11 8.03 -3.90
N TRP A 99 -11.93 7.09 -4.83
CA TRP A 99 -11.02 5.97 -4.67
C TRP A 99 -9.66 6.29 -5.28
N TRP A 100 -8.62 5.77 -4.63
CA TRP A 100 -7.27 5.70 -5.17
C TRP A 100 -7.09 4.39 -5.90
N TYR A 101 -6.55 4.41 -7.11
CA TYR A 101 -6.38 3.25 -7.97
C TYR A 101 -4.91 3.06 -8.35
N GLY A 102 -4.43 1.82 -8.28
CA GLY A 102 -3.10 1.43 -8.75
C GLY A 102 -3.14 0.10 -9.49
N ARG A 103 -2.25 -0.05 -10.47
CA ARG A 103 -2.10 -1.32 -11.21
C ARG A 103 -0.98 -2.14 -10.58
N LEU A 104 -1.27 -3.40 -10.31
CA LEU A 104 -0.31 -4.37 -9.82
C LEU A 104 0.55 -4.91 -10.98
N PRO A 105 1.81 -5.31 -10.75
CA PRO A 105 2.65 -5.94 -11.77
C PRO A 105 1.99 -7.23 -12.31
N LYS A 106 2.00 -7.42 -13.64
CA LYS A 106 1.31 -8.54 -14.31
C LYS A 106 1.96 -9.92 -14.10
N ASP A 107 3.19 -10.00 -13.59
CA ASP A 107 3.97 -11.25 -13.58
C ASP A 107 3.74 -12.14 -12.35
N MET A 108 2.62 -11.98 -11.64
CA MET A 108 2.23 -12.94 -10.62
C MET A 108 1.53 -14.14 -11.24
N ALA A 109 2.33 -14.99 -11.89
CA ALA A 109 2.05 -16.41 -11.88
C ALA A 109 1.98 -16.81 -10.41
N PHE A 110 0.76 -16.94 -9.87
CA PHE A 110 0.54 -17.57 -8.58
C PHE A 110 1.07 -18.99 -8.71
N SER A 111 2.35 -19.18 -8.35
CA SER A 111 2.96 -20.49 -8.24
C SER A 111 2.20 -21.21 -7.14
N LYS A 112 1.17 -21.97 -7.53
CA LYS A 112 0.58 -23.03 -6.72
C LYS A 112 1.75 -23.92 -6.30
N LYS A 113 2.12 -23.86 -5.02
CA LYS A 113 2.74 -24.99 -4.33
C LYS A 113 1.64 -25.70 -3.58
#